data_AF-A0A9E1S8B2-F1
#
_entry.id   AF-A0A9E1S8B2-F1
#
_cell.length_a   1.000
_cell.length_b   1.000
_cell.length_c   1.000
_cell.angle_alpha   90.00
_cell.angle_beta   90.00
_cell.angle_gamma   90.00
#
_symmetry.space_group_name_H-M   'P 1'
#
loop_
_entity.id
_entity.type
_entity.pdbx_description
1 polymer ?
#
loop_
_entity_poly.entity_id
_entity_poly.type
_entity_poly.pdbx_seq_one_letter_code
_entity_poly.pdbx_strand_id
1 'polypeptide(L)'
;MASSITLPMEILAGAAQALGRGAQQSLSFQCLSEQGGPLTLQTGLTVATEPFGALTEADLLIIPAIWRQPQRVLQKHPRHIEVITQHLSKRGLTVSIGSGSFLLAATGQMNGRSATTHWHWFDHFK
;
A
#
# COMPACT_ATOMS: atom_id res chain seq x y z
N MET A 1 1.30 7.10 6.40
CA MET A 1 0.57 7.58 7.60
C MET A 1 -0.13 6.39 8.25
N ALA A 2 -0.43 6.43 9.56
CA ALA A 2 -1.13 5.32 10.22
C ALA A 2 -2.54 5.09 9.64
N SER A 3 -3.31 6.16 9.48
CA SER A 3 -4.69 6.11 8.97
C SER A 3 -4.82 5.49 7.58
N SER A 4 -3.83 5.71 6.70
CA SER A 4 -3.81 5.10 5.36
C SER A 4 -3.52 3.59 5.37
N ILE A 5 -3.26 3.00 6.54
CA ILE A 5 -3.07 1.57 6.74
C ILE A 5 -4.27 1.03 7.54
N THR A 6 -4.57 1.63 8.69
CA THR A 6 -5.57 1.10 9.62
C THR A 6 -7.00 1.21 9.09
N LEU A 7 -7.35 2.32 8.44
CA LEU A 7 -8.72 2.53 7.92
C LEU A 7 -9.15 1.45 6.90
N PRO A 8 -8.40 1.16 5.81
CA PRO A 8 -8.81 0.11 4.89
C PRO A 8 -8.80 -1.28 5.56
N MET A 9 -7.91 -1.54 6.52
CA MET A 9 -7.92 -2.80 7.28
C MET A 9 -9.19 -2.95 8.11
N GLU A 10 -9.63 -1.89 8.80
CA GLU A 10 -10.87 -1.89 9.58
C GLU A 10 -12.10 -2.08 8.70
N ILE A 11 -12.15 -1.42 7.54
CA ILE A 11 -13.24 -1.58 6.57
C ILE A 11 -13.32 -3.03 6.07
N LEU A 12 -12.18 -3.62 5.67
CA LEU A 12 -12.12 -5.00 5.19
C LEU A 12 -12.49 -6.01 6.29
N ALA A 13 -12.00 -5.79 7.51
CA ALA A 13 -12.33 -6.61 8.67
C ALA A 13 -13.82 -6.54 9.03
N GLY A 14 -14.40 -5.34 9.02
CA GLY A 14 -15.83 -5.14 9.24
C GLY A 14 -16.69 -5.81 8.17
N ALA A 15 -16.30 -5.69 6.90
CA ALA A 15 -16.97 -6.38 5.79
C ALA A 15 -16.89 -7.91 5.93
N ALA A 16 -15.71 -8.45 6.26
CA ALA A 16 -15.54 -9.88 6.48
C ALA A 16 -16.39 -10.40 7.66
N GLN A 17 -16.51 -9.63 8.74
CA GLN A 17 -17.39 -9.97 9.87
C GLN A 17 -18.87 -9.97 9.48
N ALA A 18 -19.30 -9.02 8.64
CA ALA A 18 -20.69 -8.91 8.19
C ALA A 18 -21.14 -10.06 7.28
N LEU A 19 -20.20 -10.69 6.54
CA LEU A 19 -20.47 -11.86 5.68
C LEU A 19 -20.77 -13.16 6.47
N GLY A 20 -20.56 -13.15 7.80
CA GLY A 20 -20.90 -14.26 8.69
C GLY A 20 -19.87 -15.41 8.70
N ARG A 21 -19.92 -16.22 9.77
CA ARG A 21 -18.96 -17.33 10.01
C ARG A 21 -19.08 -18.52 9.03
N GLY A 22 -20.05 -18.48 8.12
CA GLY A 22 -20.24 -19.51 7.08
C GLY A 22 -19.33 -19.32 5.86
N ALA A 23 -18.75 -18.13 5.69
CA ALA A 23 -17.75 -17.90 4.67
C ALA A 23 -16.39 -18.42 5.17
N GLN A 24 -15.87 -19.44 4.50
CA GLN A 24 -14.55 -20.04 4.75
C GLN A 24 -13.38 -19.10 4.37
N GLN A 25 -13.62 -17.80 4.35
CA GLN A 25 -12.65 -16.79 3.91
C GLN A 25 -11.91 -16.24 5.13
N SER A 26 -10.68 -16.72 5.34
CA SER A 26 -9.76 -16.14 6.31
C SER A 26 -9.19 -14.83 5.75
N LEU A 27 -9.55 -13.70 6.36
CA LEU A 27 -8.89 -12.43 6.08
C LEU A 27 -7.63 -12.33 6.93
N SER A 28 -6.48 -12.21 6.28
CA SER A 28 -5.19 -11.95 6.93
C SER A 28 -4.60 -10.64 6.40
N PHE A 29 -3.81 -9.98 7.26
CA PHE A 29 -3.12 -8.76 6.91
C PHE A 29 -1.62 -8.92 7.17
N GLN A 30 -0.81 -8.51 6.20
CA GLN A 30 0.63 -8.43 6.32
C GLN A 30 1.05 -6.98 6.08
N CYS A 31 1.79 -6.40 7.03
CA CYS A 31 2.41 -5.10 6.83
C CYS A 31 3.86 -5.31 6.41
N LEU A 32 4.29 -4.65 5.34
CA LEU A 32 5.61 -4.85 4.76
C LEU A 32 6.45 -3.58 4.78
N SER A 33 7.75 -3.76 4.98
CA SER A 33 8.77 -2.71 4.80
C SER A 33 10.04 -3.29 4.18
N GLU A 34 10.97 -2.42 3.79
CA GLU A 34 12.19 -2.85 3.09
C GLU A 34 13.04 -3.84 3.90
N GLN A 35 13.16 -3.61 5.20
CA GLN A 35 13.97 -4.44 6.10
C GLN A 35 13.13 -5.28 7.06
N GLY A 36 11.82 -5.04 7.14
CA GLY A 36 10.96 -5.59 8.19
C GLY A 36 11.22 -4.93 9.55
N GLY A 37 10.66 -5.53 10.60
CA GLY A 37 10.77 -5.06 11.97
C GLY A 37 9.80 -3.93 12.33
N PRO A 38 9.93 -3.37 13.55
CA PRO A 38 9.06 -2.30 14.01
C PRO A 38 9.37 -0.97 13.30
N LEU A 39 8.35 -0.34 12.71
CA LEU A 39 8.42 1.01 12.16
C LEU A 39 7.66 1.99 13.03
N THR A 40 8.39 2.93 13.65
CA THR A 40 7.80 4.03 14.40
C THR A 40 7.35 5.14 13.46
N LEU A 41 6.06 5.40 13.42
CA LEU A 41 5.45 6.47 12.65
C LEU A 41 5.65 7.81 13.36
N GLN A 42 5.53 8.92 12.61
CA GLN A 42 5.66 10.28 13.18
C GLN A 42 4.65 10.58 14.29
N THR A 43 3.54 9.86 14.34
CA THR A 43 2.52 9.98 15.39
C THR A 43 2.88 9.24 16.68
N GLY A 44 4.04 8.58 16.73
CA GLY A 44 4.49 7.75 17.86
C GLY A 44 3.95 6.32 17.88
N LEU A 45 3.09 5.96 16.92
CA LEU A 45 2.59 4.59 16.76
C LEU A 45 3.67 3.70 16.13
N THR A 46 3.80 2.47 16.61
CA THR A 46 4.70 1.47 16.03
C THR A 46 3.92 0.43 15.26
N VAL A 47 4.29 0.20 14.02
CA VAL A 47 3.73 -0.85 13.16
C VAL A 47 4.76 -1.97 13.03
N ALA A 48 4.38 -3.19 13.40
CA ALA A 48 5.21 -4.36 13.12
C ALA A 48 5.14 -4.68 11.62
N THR A 49 6.30 -4.84 10.99
CA THR A 49 6.38 -5.16 9.57
C THR A 49 7.27 -6.37 9.30
N GLU A 50 7.02 -7.02 8.18
CA GLU A 50 7.87 -8.05 7.62
C GLU A 50 8.69 -7.48 6.44
N PRO A 51 9.86 -8.05 6.13
CA PRO A 51 10.66 -7.58 4.99
C PRO A 51 9.93 -7.86 3.67
N PHE A 52 10.17 -7.06 2.64
CA PHE A 52 9.56 -7.28 1.31
C PHE A 52 9.75 -8.69 0.75
N GLY A 53 10.84 -9.37 1.09
CA GLY A 53 11.07 -10.76 0.68
C GLY A 53 10.12 -11.78 1.30
N ALA A 54 9.39 -11.40 2.36
CA ALA A 54 8.34 -12.21 2.97
C ALA A 54 6.96 -12.03 2.29
N LEU A 55 6.85 -11.16 1.29
CA LEU A 55 5.62 -11.03 0.51
C LEU A 55 5.33 -12.35 -0.20
N THR A 56 4.28 -13.04 0.26
CA THR A 56 3.73 -14.24 -0.37
C THR A 56 2.66 -13.86 -1.40
N GLU A 57 1.77 -14.78 -1.77
CA GLU A 57 0.60 -14.42 -2.58
C GLU A 57 -0.36 -13.56 -1.76
N ALA A 58 -0.65 -12.37 -2.29
CA ALA A 58 -1.65 -11.47 -1.73
C ALA A 58 -2.75 -11.24 -2.78
N ASP A 59 -4.01 -11.26 -2.35
CA ASP A 59 -5.14 -10.95 -3.24
C ASP A 59 -5.21 -9.44 -3.53
N LEU A 60 -4.83 -8.62 -2.55
CA LEU A 60 -4.89 -7.17 -2.59
C LEU A 60 -3.63 -6.55 -1.98
N LEU A 61 -2.93 -5.73 -2.75
CA LEU A 61 -1.85 -4.88 -2.29
C LEU A 61 -2.37 -3.45 -2.04
N ILE A 62 -2.20 -2.96 -0.81
CA ILE A 62 -2.56 -1.59 -0.42
C ILE A 62 -1.28 -0.77 -0.26
N ILE A 63 -1.15 0.28 -1.07
CA ILE A 63 -0.02 1.21 -0.99
C ILE A 63 -0.43 2.41 -0.12
N PRO A 64 0.12 2.54 1.10
CA PRO A 64 -0.27 3.60 2.01
C PRO A 64 0.21 4.97 1.54
N ALA A 65 -0.38 6.03 2.11
CA ALA A 65 0.00 7.40 1.82
C ALA A 65 1.41 7.71 2.33
N ILE A 66 2.22 8.31 1.46
CA ILE A 66 3.56 8.79 1.75
C ILE A 66 3.48 10.24 2.22
N TRP A 67 3.96 10.52 3.43
CA TRP A 67 3.95 11.89 3.95
C TRP A 67 5.12 12.72 3.41
N ARG A 68 4.96 14.05 3.39
CA ARG A 68 5.91 15.02 2.83
C ARG A 68 6.02 14.93 1.32
N GLN A 69 7.16 14.54 0.76
CA GLN A 69 7.49 14.76 -0.66
C GLN A 69 7.63 13.43 -1.41
N PRO A 70 6.61 12.98 -2.18
CA PRO A 70 6.60 11.66 -2.83
C PRO A 70 7.79 11.43 -3.74
N GLN A 71 8.23 12.47 -4.47
CA GLN A 71 9.40 12.40 -5.35
C GLN A 71 10.69 11.99 -4.63
N ARG A 72 10.90 12.44 -3.37
CA ARG A 72 12.07 12.02 -2.58
C ARG A 72 12.01 10.54 -2.23
N VAL A 73 10.81 10.01 -1.99
CA VAL A 73 10.63 8.60 -1.68
C VAL A 73 10.87 7.73 -2.92
N LEU A 74 10.37 8.16 -4.09
CA LEU A 74 10.66 7.50 -5.36
C LEU A 74 12.16 7.37 -5.64
N GLN A 75 12.93 8.43 -5.38
CA GLN A 75 14.38 8.43 -5.61
C GLN A 75 15.15 7.56 -4.61
N LYS A 76 14.73 7.56 -3.34
CA LYS A 76 15.47 6.90 -2.26
C LYS A 76 15.13 5.44 -2.07
N HIS A 77 13.95 5.02 -2.51
CA HIS A 77 13.40 3.70 -2.19
C HIS A 77 12.92 2.94 -3.44
N PRO A 78 13.80 2.68 -4.41
CA PRO A 78 13.45 2.01 -5.68
C PRO A 78 12.84 0.62 -5.45
N ARG A 79 13.24 -0.07 -4.38
CA ARG A 79 12.75 -1.41 -4.03
C ARG A 79 11.23 -1.46 -3.80
N HIS A 80 10.60 -0.35 -3.41
CA HIS A 80 9.13 -0.30 -3.32
C HIS A 80 8.49 -0.48 -4.70
N ILE A 81 9.05 0.15 -5.75
CA ILE A 81 8.55 0.05 -7.12
C ILE A 81 8.70 -1.37 -7.64
N GLU A 82 9.83 -2.02 -7.35
CA GLU A 82 10.09 -3.41 -7.72
C GLU A 82 9.03 -4.36 -7.14
N VAL A 83 8.75 -4.25 -5.84
CA VAL A 83 7.77 -5.11 -5.15
C VAL A 83 6.35 -4.88 -5.68
N ILE A 84 5.95 -3.62 -5.88
CA ILE A 84 4.63 -3.30 -6.47
C ILE A 84 4.53 -3.87 -7.89
N THR A 85 5.58 -3.72 -8.69
CA THR A 85 5.63 -4.23 -10.06
C THR A 85 5.56 -5.77 -10.10
N GLN A 86 6.23 -6.44 -9.16
CA GLN A 86 6.18 -7.90 -9.01
C GLN A 86 4.77 -8.39 -8.65
N HIS A 87 4.06 -7.66 -7.79
CA HIS A 87 2.67 -8.01 -7.45
C HIS A 87 1.72 -7.79 -8.63
N LEU A 88 1.88 -6.68 -9.34
CA LEU A 88 1.08 -6.36 -10.53
C LEU A 88 1.29 -7.37 -11.67
N SER A 89 2.51 -7.89 -11.86
CA SER A 89 2.80 -8.87 -12.91
C SER A 89 2.05 -10.19 -12.71
N LYS A 90 1.71 -10.53 -11.46
CA LYS A 90 0.85 -11.67 -11.09
C LYS A 90 -0.65 -11.37 -11.23
N ARG A 91 -1.02 -10.21 -11.79
CA ARG A 91 -2.42 -9.70 -11.89
C ARG A 91 -3.11 -9.50 -10.54
N GLY A 92 -2.33 -9.31 -9.46
CA GLY A 92 -2.87 -9.02 -8.15
C GLY A 92 -3.57 -7.66 -8.10
N LEU A 93 -4.70 -7.57 -7.39
CA LEU A 93 -5.40 -6.30 -7.22
C LEU A 93 -4.50 -5.36 -6.43
N THR A 94 -4.38 -4.11 -6.87
CA THR A 94 -3.54 -3.10 -6.23
C THR A 94 -4.28 -1.80 -6.12
N VAL A 95 -4.29 -1.21 -4.93
CA VAL A 95 -4.87 0.09 -4.64
C VAL A 95 -3.85 0.97 -3.94
N SER A 96 -3.98 2.28 -4.12
CA SER A 96 -3.12 3.25 -3.44
C SER A 96 -3.97 4.29 -2.72
N ILE A 97 -3.44 4.83 -1.63
CA ILE A 97 -4.15 5.81 -0.80
C ILE A 97 -3.38 7.12 -0.81
N GLY A 98 -4.08 8.22 -1.15
CA GLY A 98 -3.50 9.56 -1.21
C GLY A 98 -2.28 9.64 -2.12
N SER A 99 -1.16 10.12 -1.58
CA SER A 99 0.13 10.25 -2.27
C SER A 99 0.86 8.92 -2.53
N GLY A 100 0.36 7.80 -1.99
CA GLY A 100 0.87 6.46 -2.35
C GLY A 100 0.71 6.14 -3.83
N SER A 101 -0.22 6.82 -4.51
CA SER A 101 -0.41 6.80 -5.97
C SER A 101 0.86 7.09 -6.76
N PHE A 102 1.80 7.89 -6.24
CA PHE A 102 3.08 8.13 -6.90
C PHE A 102 3.94 6.87 -7.04
N LEU A 103 3.95 6.00 -6.02
CA LEU A 103 4.64 4.71 -6.11
C LEU A 103 3.98 3.80 -7.14
N LEU A 104 2.65 3.77 -7.17
CA LEU A 104 1.91 2.97 -8.14
C LEU A 104 2.13 3.48 -9.57
N ALA A 105 2.06 4.79 -9.78
CA ALA A 105 2.29 5.41 -11.08
C ALA A 105 3.72 5.18 -11.58
N ALA A 106 4.72 5.23 -10.70
CA ALA A 106 6.12 4.99 -11.03
C ALA A 106 6.42 3.56 -11.53
N THR A 107 5.49 2.60 -11.40
CA THR A 107 5.60 1.29 -12.06
C THR A 107 5.40 1.34 -13.58
N GLY A 108 4.86 2.46 -14.11
CA GLY A 108 4.48 2.61 -15.51
C GLY A 108 3.20 1.86 -15.91
N GLN A 109 2.66 0.99 -15.05
CA GLN A 109 1.44 0.21 -15.33
C GLN A 109 0.16 1.05 -15.33
N MET A 110 0.23 2.29 -14.86
CA MET A 110 -0.89 3.23 -14.82
C MET A 110 -0.96 4.16 -16.04
N ASN A 111 -0.01 4.06 -16.98
CA ASN A 111 0.01 4.90 -18.18
C ASN A 111 -1.28 4.73 -19.00
N GLY A 112 -1.93 5.85 -19.34
CA GLY A 112 -3.19 5.85 -20.08
C GLY A 112 -4.42 5.46 -19.26
N ARG A 113 -4.30 5.32 -17.94
CA ARG A 113 -5.43 5.05 -17.02
C ARG A 113 -5.76 6.28 -16.20
N SER A 114 -7.04 6.45 -15.87
CA SER A 114 -7.45 7.45 -14.89
C SER A 114 -6.95 7.05 -13.50
N ALA A 115 -6.34 8.00 -12.80
CA ALA A 115 -5.86 7.85 -11.44
C ALA A 115 -6.12 9.14 -10.65
N THR A 116 -6.13 9.04 -9.32
CA THR A 116 -6.25 10.18 -8.41
C THR A 116 -5.10 10.17 -7.41
N THR A 117 -4.82 11.31 -6.80
CA THR A 117 -3.79 11.48 -5.78
C THR A 117 -4.27 12.38 -4.65
N HIS A 118 -3.42 12.60 -3.65
CA HIS A 118 -3.70 13.58 -2.61
C HIS A 118 -3.73 14.99 -3.21
N TRP A 119 -4.76 15.80 -2.89
CA TRP A 119 -5.01 17.13 -3.47
C TRP A 119 -3.76 18.03 -3.53
N HIS A 120 -2.95 18.04 -2.47
CA HIS A 120 -1.73 18.84 -2.38
C HIS A 120 -0.69 18.51 -3.48
N TRP A 121 -0.71 17.29 -4.00
CA TRP A 121 0.22 16.79 -5.01
C TRP A 121 -0.41 16.69 -6.41
N PHE A 122 -1.65 17.14 -6.59
CA PHE A 122 -2.40 16.97 -7.84
C PHE A 122 -1.66 17.54 -9.05
N ASP A 123 -1.19 18.79 -8.98
CA ASP A 123 -0.46 19.43 -10.09
C ASP A 123 0.90 18.78 -10.40
N HIS A 124 1.43 18.00 -9.45
CA HIS A 124 2.69 17.27 -9.58
C HIS A 124 2.49 15.82 -10.05
N PHE A 125 1.24 15.35 -10.11
CA PHE A 125 0.89 13.99 -10.50
C PHE A 125 0.43 13.99 -11.96
N LYS A 126 1.34 13.63 -12.86
CA LYS A 126 1.15 13.66 -14.32
C LYS A 126 1.43 12.29 -14.93
#